data_AF-A0A4S3M2H6-F1
#
_entry.id   AF-A0A4S3M2H6-F1
#
_cell.length_a   1.000
_cell.length_b   1.000
_cell.length_c   1.000
_cell.angle_alpha   90.00
_cell.angle_beta   90.00
_cell.angle_gamma   90.00
#
_symmetry.space_group_name_H-M   'P 1'
#
loop_
_entity.id
_entity.type
_entity.pdbx_description
1 polymer ?
#
loop_
_entity_poly.entity_id
_entity_poly.type
_entity_poly.pdbx_seq_one_letter_code
_entity_poly.pdbx_strand_id
1 'polypeptide(L)'
;MKTAIHLWPLTLLFLLSLSVSAQVFPEVENKKDIKYSPYPEQNFPNQVFFGDTHVHTSYSTDAGMFGNTLGPDAAYRFAKGETVTSSNGVKTRLARPLDFIVVADHSENLGLAPMIEESNPDLLKSEWGKNVHDLVKAGKMGEAYALWGSGISQKVDPLAEMTVLKESMWQRITQFAEEHNQPGSFTAFIGFEWTSSPDGNNLHRNVIFRDGKQKADMIIPISGYDSEDPEVLWQWMKDYENKTSGKLLAIPHNGNLSNGLMFDEVTLTDKKPLDADYATRRMKWEPIYEVTQMKGDGEAHPMLSPKDEFADFETWDKGSFGSAKEPEMIPREYAREALKRGLLYNTTLGVNPFKFGLIGSTDTHTSLATTTEDNYFGKATPGEPTANPNRFNEKITGYLPDPKGRDYSILHYKTSASGLAAVWARENTREAIWDAMARKETYATTGTRLRVRVFAGFNFSADDLSRSDFANYCYENGVPMGGDLTKAAGDAPTFLVRALRDPDGANLDRIQMVKGWVDAQGETQERIYDIALSDGRQVNADGRATEPVGNTVDIENATFDNSIGEPFLQAFWQDPEFDESQHAFYYVRVIEIPTPRWTTIDAKIFGVDRPEGVPESIQERAYTSPIWYTPGE
;
A
#
# COMPACT_ATOMS: atom_id res chain seq x y z
N MET A 1 -4.73 97.09 30.68
CA MET A 1 -5.12 97.40 29.29
C MET A 1 -5.98 96.23 28.80
N LYS A 2 -7.27 96.20 29.15
CA LYS A 2 -8.43 96.74 28.41
C LYS A 2 -8.52 96.25 26.97
N THR A 3 -9.30 95.18 26.77
CA THR A 3 -10.30 94.99 25.70
C THR A 3 -10.94 93.61 25.89
N ALA A 4 -12.23 93.36 25.82
CA ALA A 4 -13.46 94.12 26.00
C ALA A 4 -14.53 93.03 26.25
N ILE A 5 -15.41 93.24 27.22
CA ILE A 5 -16.42 92.28 27.67
C ILE A 5 -17.67 92.42 26.79
N HIS A 6 -18.12 91.35 26.16
CA HIS A 6 -19.49 91.25 25.63
C HIS A 6 -20.14 89.90 25.99
N LEU A 7 -21.11 90.05 26.91
CA LEU A 7 -22.39 89.36 27.10
C LEU A 7 -22.63 87.97 26.51
N TRP A 8 -23.01 87.05 27.39
CA TRP A 8 -23.72 85.80 27.10
C TRP A 8 -25.07 86.03 26.42
N PRO A 9 -25.48 85.06 25.58
CA PRO A 9 -26.82 84.51 25.63
C PRO A 9 -26.77 83.02 25.99
N LEU A 10 -27.56 82.65 27.01
CA LEU A 10 -27.91 81.28 27.34
C LEU A 10 -28.57 80.63 26.11
N THR A 11 -27.90 79.68 25.47
CA THR A 11 -28.46 78.93 24.34
C THR A 11 -28.47 77.45 24.73
N LEU A 12 -29.68 76.88 24.79
CA LEU A 12 -29.95 75.48 25.11
C LEU A 12 -29.08 74.54 24.26
N LEU A 13 -28.32 73.67 24.94
CA LEU A 13 -27.67 72.52 24.31
C LEU A 13 -28.76 71.49 23.98
N PHE A 14 -29.06 71.30 22.69
CA PHE A 14 -29.79 70.13 22.21
C PHE A 14 -28.86 68.91 22.36
N LEU A 15 -29.06 68.13 23.42
CA LEU A 15 -28.55 66.77 23.51
C LEU A 15 -29.32 65.91 22.51
N LEU A 16 -28.72 65.63 21.35
CA LEU A 16 -29.16 64.54 20.49
C LEU A 16 -28.96 63.22 21.27
N SER A 17 -30.03 62.73 21.89
CA SER A 17 -30.10 61.35 22.36
C SER A 17 -30.16 60.44 21.13
N LEU A 18 -29.01 59.87 20.75
CA LEU A 18 -28.97 58.69 19.89
C LEU A 18 -29.69 57.58 20.65
N SER A 19 -30.94 57.31 20.27
CA SER A 19 -31.69 56.14 20.70
C SER A 19 -30.96 54.89 20.20
N VAL A 20 -30.13 54.31 21.06
CA VAL A 20 -29.63 52.96 20.89
C VAL A 20 -30.86 52.04 21.00
N SER A 21 -31.39 51.62 19.85
CA SER A 21 -32.29 50.47 19.82
C SER A 21 -31.47 49.27 20.27
N ALA A 22 -31.55 48.94 21.56
CA ALA A 22 -31.10 47.64 22.05
C ALA A 22 -31.91 46.59 21.30
N GLN A 23 -31.25 45.84 20.43
CA GLN A 23 -31.86 44.73 19.71
C GLN A 23 -32.26 43.71 20.77
N VAL A 24 -33.57 43.60 21.06
CA VAL A 24 -34.09 42.59 21.98
C VAL A 24 -33.90 41.25 21.28
N PHE A 25 -32.86 40.52 21.68
CA PHE A 25 -32.68 39.15 21.22
C PHE A 25 -33.85 38.32 21.77
N PRO A 26 -34.65 37.66 20.91
CA PRO A 26 -35.71 36.79 21.39
C PRO A 26 -35.09 35.68 22.24
N GLU A 27 -35.76 35.35 23.34
CA GLU A 27 -35.34 34.27 24.22
C GLU A 27 -35.42 32.95 23.43
N VAL A 28 -34.26 32.35 23.15
CA VAL A 28 -34.19 31.07 22.43
C VAL A 28 -34.41 29.95 23.42
N GLU A 29 -35.62 29.38 23.41
CA GLU A 29 -35.93 28.18 24.18
C GLU A 29 -35.21 26.98 23.57
N ASN A 30 -34.02 26.66 24.08
CA ASN A 30 -33.28 25.47 23.68
C ASN A 30 -33.97 24.23 24.26
N LYS A 31 -34.82 23.60 23.44
CA LYS A 31 -35.39 22.28 23.75
C LYS A 31 -34.27 21.24 23.77
N LYS A 32 -33.84 20.86 24.98
CA LYS A 32 -32.71 19.95 25.22
C LYS A 32 -32.87 18.56 24.59
N ASP A 33 -34.08 18.15 24.25
CA ASP A 33 -34.38 16.82 23.69
C ASP A 33 -34.44 16.79 22.15
N ILE A 34 -34.20 17.92 21.46
CA ILE A 34 -34.18 17.94 19.98
C ILE A 34 -32.77 17.65 19.48
N LYS A 35 -32.60 16.49 18.82
CA LYS A 35 -31.39 16.20 18.03
C LYS A 35 -31.47 16.90 16.68
N TYR A 36 -30.80 18.04 16.56
CA TYR A 36 -30.70 18.79 15.29
C TYR A 36 -29.53 18.31 14.42
N SER A 37 -28.37 18.07 15.02
CA SER A 37 -27.15 17.65 14.32
C SER A 37 -26.97 16.14 14.50
N PRO A 38 -27.14 15.30 13.46
CA PRO A 38 -26.96 13.86 13.56
C PRO A 38 -25.47 13.45 13.54
N TYR A 39 -24.59 14.33 13.09
CA TYR A 39 -23.17 14.05 12.85
C TYR A 39 -22.33 13.66 14.08
N PRO A 40 -22.61 14.14 15.31
CA PRO A 40 -21.91 13.67 16.50
C PRO A 40 -22.08 12.17 16.78
N GLU A 41 -23.14 11.55 16.24
CA GLU A 41 -23.44 10.12 16.43
C GLU A 41 -22.94 9.25 15.26
N GLN A 42 -22.54 9.87 14.14
CA GLN A 42 -21.98 9.14 13.00
C GLN A 42 -20.52 8.77 13.27
N ASN A 43 -20.28 7.48 13.53
CA ASN A 43 -18.98 6.96 13.92
C ASN A 43 -18.50 5.79 13.05
N PHE A 44 -18.80 5.84 11.75
CA PHE A 44 -18.35 4.84 10.78
C PHE A 44 -17.30 5.41 9.81
N PRO A 45 -16.44 4.57 9.21
CA PRO A 45 -15.49 5.00 8.19
C PRO A 45 -16.23 5.61 7.00
N ASN A 46 -15.99 6.87 6.67
CA ASN A 46 -16.69 7.55 5.58
C ASN A 46 -15.76 8.27 4.60
N GLN A 47 -14.45 8.19 4.85
CA GLN A 47 -13.39 8.70 3.99
C GLN A 47 -12.45 7.55 3.63
N VAL A 48 -11.93 7.61 2.42
CA VAL A 48 -10.81 6.77 2.02
C VAL A 48 -9.57 7.64 1.98
N PHE A 49 -8.51 7.17 2.65
CA PHE A 49 -7.21 7.80 2.66
C PHE A 49 -6.26 6.98 1.77
N PHE A 50 -5.48 7.67 0.95
CA PHE A 50 -4.49 7.09 0.07
C PHE A 50 -3.09 7.37 0.59
N GLY A 51 -2.28 6.34 0.70
CA GLY A 51 -0.91 6.45 1.19
C GLY A 51 -0.02 5.37 0.65
N ASP A 52 1.22 5.41 1.11
CA ASP A 52 2.26 4.44 0.75
C ASP A 52 2.83 3.84 2.04
N THR A 53 2.82 2.52 2.14
CA THR A 53 3.32 1.82 3.34
C THR A 53 4.75 1.33 3.22
N HIS A 54 5.43 1.65 2.13
CA HIS A 54 6.68 1.01 1.75
C HIS A 54 7.60 2.00 1.02
N VAL A 55 8.18 2.95 1.75
CA VAL A 55 9.13 3.94 1.20
C VAL A 55 10.47 3.85 1.89
N HIS A 56 11.52 3.60 1.13
CA HIS A 56 12.90 3.64 1.59
C HIS A 56 13.56 4.97 1.26
N THR A 57 14.40 5.40 2.18
CA THR A 57 15.15 6.65 2.12
C THR A 57 16.65 6.37 2.10
N SER A 58 17.47 7.41 2.10
CA SER A 58 18.92 7.24 2.24
C SER A 58 19.34 6.58 3.56
N TYR A 59 18.43 6.46 4.54
CA TYR A 59 18.68 5.73 5.78
C TYR A 59 18.58 4.22 5.59
N SER A 60 17.80 3.73 4.62
CA SER A 60 17.88 2.33 4.22
C SER A 60 19.24 2.05 3.59
N THR A 61 19.91 1.00 4.05
CA THR A 61 21.27 0.69 3.60
C THR A 61 21.30 0.40 2.10
N ASP A 62 20.36 -0.36 1.57
CA ASP A 62 20.33 -0.75 0.15
C ASP A 62 19.79 0.33 -0.79
N ALA A 63 19.19 1.39 -0.27
CA ALA A 63 18.86 2.60 -1.03
C ALA A 63 20.01 3.61 -0.99
N GLY A 64 20.48 3.95 0.22
CA GLY A 64 21.53 4.94 0.44
C GLY A 64 22.90 4.52 -0.12
N MET A 65 23.26 3.25 0.04
CA MET A 65 24.49 2.68 -0.54
C MET A 65 24.34 2.37 -2.04
N PHE A 66 23.17 2.63 -2.62
CA PHE A 66 22.88 2.48 -4.05
C PHE A 66 22.51 3.83 -4.69
N GLY A 67 23.00 4.93 -4.10
CA GLY A 67 22.98 6.27 -4.67
C GLY A 67 21.82 7.16 -4.21
N ASN A 68 20.87 6.66 -3.40
CA ASN A 68 19.82 7.52 -2.86
C ASN A 68 20.40 8.52 -1.86
N THR A 69 20.20 9.82 -2.11
CA THR A 69 20.70 10.90 -1.26
C THR A 69 19.62 11.57 -0.41
N LEU A 70 18.34 11.25 -0.65
CA LEU A 70 17.22 11.90 0.02
C LEU A 70 16.90 11.17 1.33
N GLY A 71 16.99 11.86 2.47
CA GLY A 71 16.62 11.30 3.78
C GLY A 71 15.12 11.39 4.11
N PRO A 72 14.71 10.95 5.32
CA PRO A 72 13.31 10.94 5.76
C PRO A 72 12.57 12.28 5.65
N ASP A 73 13.19 13.41 6.01
CA ASP A 73 12.58 14.74 5.83
C ASP A 73 12.12 14.98 4.38
N ALA A 74 12.96 14.65 3.41
CA ALA A 74 12.64 14.83 1.99
C ALA A 74 11.47 13.93 1.56
N ALA A 75 11.45 12.67 2.02
CA ALA A 75 10.35 11.74 1.76
C ALA A 75 9.01 12.26 2.30
N TYR A 76 8.98 12.72 3.56
CA TYR A 76 7.77 13.28 4.16
C TYR A 76 7.31 14.58 3.48
N ARG A 77 8.25 15.46 3.11
CA ARG A 77 7.94 16.69 2.37
C ARG A 77 7.36 16.38 0.99
N PHE A 78 7.96 15.44 0.27
CA PHE A 78 7.46 14.99 -1.02
C PHE A 78 6.05 14.39 -0.92
N ALA A 79 5.80 13.52 0.07
CA ALA A 79 4.49 12.95 0.34
C ALA A 79 3.42 14.03 0.66
N LYS A 80 3.80 15.10 1.35
CA LYS A 80 2.95 16.29 1.57
C LYS A 80 2.75 17.18 0.34
N GLY A 81 3.34 16.82 -0.81
CA GLY A 81 3.25 17.56 -2.07
C GLY A 81 4.22 18.74 -2.19
N GLU A 82 5.23 18.82 -1.34
CA GLU A 82 6.30 19.81 -1.48
C GLU A 82 7.27 19.42 -2.60
N THR A 83 7.92 20.41 -3.21
CA THR A 83 8.97 20.16 -4.20
C THR A 83 10.27 19.73 -3.53
N VAL A 84 10.83 18.62 -4.00
CA VAL A 84 12.16 18.13 -3.65
C VAL A 84 13.03 17.99 -4.90
N THR A 85 14.30 17.69 -4.73
CA THR A 85 15.23 17.38 -5.84
C THR A 85 15.65 15.93 -5.67
N SER A 86 15.44 15.10 -6.69
CA SER A 86 15.82 13.68 -6.71
C SER A 86 17.34 13.49 -6.66
N SER A 87 17.80 12.24 -6.50
CA SER A 87 19.22 11.95 -6.36
C SER A 87 20.03 12.26 -7.63
N ASN A 88 19.38 12.23 -8.80
CA ASN A 88 19.96 12.64 -10.07
C ASN A 88 19.78 14.14 -10.42
N GLY A 89 19.19 14.94 -9.51
CA GLY A 89 19.08 16.39 -9.65
C GLY A 89 17.78 16.90 -10.29
N VAL A 90 16.79 16.04 -10.55
CA VAL A 90 15.50 16.45 -11.12
C VAL A 90 14.60 17.02 -10.02
N LYS A 91 14.08 18.23 -10.23
CA LYS A 91 13.06 18.80 -9.34
C LYS A 91 11.72 18.13 -9.56
N THR A 92 11.10 17.63 -8.50
CA THR A 92 9.85 16.88 -8.58
C THR A 92 8.92 17.16 -7.40
N ARG A 93 7.63 16.89 -7.61
CA ARG A 93 6.57 16.91 -6.61
C ARG A 93 5.48 15.91 -7.02
N LEU A 94 4.68 15.43 -6.07
CA LEU A 94 3.46 14.70 -6.41
C LEU A 94 2.42 15.62 -7.05
N ALA A 95 1.63 15.09 -7.98
CA ALA A 95 0.48 15.82 -8.54
C ALA A 95 -0.53 16.20 -7.45
N ARG A 96 -0.71 15.30 -6.48
CA ARG A 96 -1.50 15.53 -5.27
C ARG A 96 -0.79 14.90 -4.05
N PRO A 97 -0.82 15.54 -2.87
CA PRO A 97 -0.29 14.94 -1.65
C PRO A 97 -0.91 13.58 -1.34
N LEU A 98 -0.17 12.75 -0.61
CA LEU A 98 -0.69 11.55 0.07
C LEU A 98 -1.36 11.95 1.38
N ASP A 99 -2.29 11.11 1.84
CA ASP A 99 -2.92 11.27 3.15
C ASP A 99 -2.03 10.72 4.29
N PHE A 100 -1.26 9.67 3.99
CA PHE A 100 -0.31 9.07 4.93
C PHE A 100 0.89 8.44 4.22
N ILE A 101 1.97 8.23 4.96
CA ILE A 101 3.16 7.50 4.50
C ILE A 101 3.80 6.71 5.65
N VAL A 102 4.44 5.59 5.33
CA VAL A 102 5.40 4.89 6.17
C VAL A 102 6.78 5.02 5.53
N VAL A 103 7.74 5.60 6.25
CA VAL A 103 9.15 5.41 5.92
C VAL A 103 9.56 4.07 6.52
N ALA A 104 9.80 3.09 5.66
CA ALA A 104 10.01 1.69 6.00
C ALA A 104 11.47 1.27 5.74
N ASP A 105 12.44 2.10 6.12
CA ASP A 105 13.86 1.79 5.92
C ASP A 105 14.23 0.42 6.52
N HIS A 106 15.09 -0.33 5.82
CA HIS A 106 15.61 -1.62 6.27
C HIS A 106 16.34 -1.52 7.62
N SER A 107 16.01 -2.37 8.59
CA SER A 107 16.63 -2.34 9.93
C SER A 107 18.10 -2.77 9.96
N GLU A 108 18.58 -3.43 8.91
CA GLU A 108 19.93 -3.95 8.77
C GLU A 108 20.95 -2.83 8.54
N ASN A 109 21.73 -2.56 9.60
CA ASN A 109 22.68 -1.44 9.66
C ASN A 109 22.03 -0.08 9.32
N LEU A 110 20.76 0.10 9.72
CA LEU A 110 19.96 1.31 9.59
C LEU A 110 20.78 2.60 9.73
N GLY A 111 20.71 3.47 8.72
CA GLY A 111 21.42 4.75 8.68
C GLY A 111 22.89 4.65 8.22
N LEU A 112 23.33 3.54 7.62
CA LEU A 112 24.73 3.38 7.22
C LEU A 112 25.23 4.49 6.28
N ALA A 113 24.48 4.80 5.23
CA ALA A 113 24.88 5.83 4.26
C ALA A 113 24.99 7.24 4.87
N PRO A 114 24.01 7.76 5.64
CA PRO A 114 24.18 9.05 6.31
C PRO A 114 25.30 9.04 7.36
N MET A 115 25.52 7.94 8.09
CA MET A 115 26.65 7.84 9.01
C MET A 115 28.00 7.91 8.30
N ILE A 116 28.12 7.29 7.11
CA ILE A 116 29.31 7.40 6.26
C ILE A 116 29.46 8.85 5.77
N GLU A 117 28.38 9.47 5.34
CA GLU A 117 28.43 10.83 4.82
C GLU A 117 28.88 11.83 5.89
N GLU A 118 28.33 11.71 7.10
CA GLU A 118 28.68 12.48 8.30
C GLU A 118 30.09 12.17 8.84
N SER A 119 30.79 11.16 8.31
CA SER A 119 32.01 10.60 8.90
C SER A 119 31.83 10.33 10.40
N ASN A 120 30.73 9.66 10.74
CA ASN A 120 30.27 9.48 12.10
C ASN A 120 31.37 8.84 12.99
N PRO A 121 31.76 9.49 14.11
CA PRO A 121 32.89 9.05 14.92
C PRO A 121 32.64 7.71 15.62
N ASP A 122 31.38 7.33 15.87
CA ASP A 122 31.06 6.03 16.44
C ASP A 122 31.21 4.93 15.38
N LEU A 123 30.71 5.13 14.17
CA LEU A 123 30.92 4.18 13.05
C LEU A 123 32.42 3.93 12.81
N LEU A 124 33.24 4.97 12.83
CA LEU A 124 34.69 4.90 12.58
C LEU A 124 35.49 4.17 13.68
N LYS A 125 34.88 3.85 14.84
CA LYS A 125 35.49 2.98 15.85
C LYS A 125 35.50 1.51 15.42
N SER A 126 34.58 1.11 14.53
CA SER A 126 34.56 -0.22 13.94
C SER A 126 35.57 -0.31 12.79
N GLU A 127 36.38 -1.36 12.76
CA GLU A 127 37.29 -1.63 11.63
C GLU A 127 36.49 -1.80 10.32
N TRP A 128 35.38 -2.54 10.39
CA TRP A 128 34.46 -2.70 9.26
C TRP A 128 33.83 -1.35 8.87
N GLY A 129 33.34 -0.58 9.85
CA GLY A 129 32.72 0.73 9.62
C GLY A 129 33.68 1.71 8.94
N LYS A 130 34.94 1.74 9.40
CA LYS A 130 36.00 2.51 8.75
C LYS A 130 36.29 2.04 7.33
N ASN A 131 36.36 0.74 7.09
CA ASN A 131 36.61 0.20 5.75
C ASN A 131 35.51 0.58 4.75
N VAL A 132 34.24 0.38 5.11
CA VAL A 132 33.10 0.76 4.27
C VAL A 132 33.09 2.27 4.01
N HIS A 133 33.33 3.08 5.05
CA HIS A 133 33.46 4.53 4.92
C HIS A 133 34.57 4.91 3.92
N ASP A 134 35.77 4.36 4.08
CA ASP A 134 36.93 4.70 3.25
C ASP A 134 36.72 4.28 1.79
N LEU A 135 36.05 3.13 1.54
CA LEU A 135 35.65 2.71 0.20
C LEU A 135 34.66 3.71 -0.43
N VAL A 136 33.62 4.12 0.28
CA VAL A 136 32.64 5.09 -0.23
C VAL A 136 33.31 6.44 -0.51
N LYS A 137 34.11 6.98 0.43
CA LYS A 137 34.82 8.25 0.23
C LYS A 137 35.89 8.19 -0.87
N ALA A 138 36.37 6.99 -1.21
CA ALA A 138 37.24 6.76 -2.37
C ALA A 138 36.49 6.57 -3.71
N GLY A 139 35.15 6.70 -3.73
CA GLY A 139 34.34 6.52 -4.93
C GLY A 139 34.08 5.06 -5.32
N LYS A 140 34.31 4.12 -4.39
CA LYS A 140 34.16 2.66 -4.59
C LYS A 140 32.88 2.13 -3.94
N MET A 141 31.76 2.81 -4.17
CA MET A 141 30.48 2.48 -3.53
C MET A 141 30.01 1.04 -3.84
N GLY A 142 30.26 0.52 -5.04
CA GLY A 142 29.96 -0.88 -5.37
C GLY A 142 30.77 -1.91 -4.56
N GLU A 143 32.04 -1.63 -4.24
CA GLU A 143 32.85 -2.49 -3.36
C GLU A 143 32.31 -2.43 -1.92
N ALA A 144 31.92 -1.24 -1.46
CA ALA A 144 31.32 -1.04 -0.14
C ALA A 144 29.96 -1.76 -0.01
N TYR A 145 29.12 -1.67 -1.04
CA TYR A 145 27.83 -2.36 -1.12
C TYR A 145 28.01 -3.89 -1.10
N ALA A 146 28.96 -4.42 -1.88
CA ALA A 146 29.27 -5.85 -1.88
C ALA A 146 29.77 -6.35 -0.52
N LEU A 147 30.57 -5.53 0.19
CA LEU A 147 31.03 -5.86 1.54
C LEU A 147 29.87 -5.92 2.54
N TRP A 148 28.91 -4.98 2.47
CA TRP A 148 27.70 -5.04 3.28
C TRP A 148 26.82 -6.25 2.94
N GLY A 149 26.56 -6.49 1.64
CA GLY A 149 25.76 -7.62 1.18
C GLY A 149 26.34 -8.98 1.61
N SER A 150 27.67 -9.11 1.66
CA SER A 150 28.33 -10.30 2.19
C SER A 150 28.01 -10.56 3.66
N GLY A 151 27.86 -9.51 4.48
CA GLY A 151 27.47 -9.64 5.88
C GLY A 151 26.05 -10.18 6.01
N ILE A 152 25.12 -9.63 5.23
CA ILE A 152 23.72 -10.09 5.15
C ILE A 152 23.66 -11.57 4.77
N SER A 153 24.31 -11.96 3.66
CA SER A 153 24.29 -13.36 3.18
C SER A 153 24.92 -14.34 4.19
N GLN A 154 25.90 -13.90 4.97
CA GLN A 154 26.53 -14.73 6.01
C GLN A 154 25.80 -14.67 7.36
N LYS A 155 24.76 -13.82 7.49
CA LYS A 155 24.04 -13.54 8.73
C LYS A 155 24.97 -13.08 9.87
N VAL A 156 25.95 -12.27 9.52
CA VAL A 156 26.91 -11.67 10.46
C VAL A 156 26.71 -10.17 10.46
N ASP A 157 26.18 -9.63 11.56
CA ASP A 157 26.06 -8.19 11.73
C ASP A 157 27.44 -7.58 12.09
N PRO A 158 28.06 -6.80 11.18
CA PRO A 158 29.36 -6.20 11.44
C PRO A 158 29.31 -5.08 12.49
N LEU A 159 28.12 -4.61 12.87
CA LEU A 159 27.87 -3.59 13.87
C LEU A 159 27.12 -4.14 15.10
N ALA A 160 27.11 -5.46 15.32
CA ALA A 160 26.38 -6.13 16.40
C ALA A 160 26.56 -5.46 17.77
N GLU A 161 27.83 -5.18 18.12
CA GLU A 161 28.23 -4.62 19.42
C GLU A 161 27.98 -3.10 19.55
N MET A 162 27.56 -2.42 18.48
CA MET A 162 27.36 -0.97 18.45
C MET A 162 25.91 -0.59 18.81
N THR A 163 25.44 -1.04 19.97
CA THR A 163 24.04 -0.88 20.41
C THR A 163 23.60 0.58 20.48
N VAL A 164 24.44 1.48 21.02
CA VAL A 164 24.17 2.92 21.09
C VAL A 164 23.99 3.53 19.70
N LEU A 165 24.77 3.06 18.71
CA LEU A 165 24.68 3.54 17.33
C LEU A 165 23.33 3.17 16.72
N LYS A 166 22.94 1.89 16.85
CA LYS A 166 21.63 1.38 16.38
C LYS A 166 20.47 2.13 17.02
N GLU A 167 20.51 2.30 18.34
CA GLU A 167 19.49 3.05 19.08
C GLU A 167 19.39 4.51 18.58
N SER A 168 20.54 5.17 18.35
CA SER A 168 20.56 6.55 17.89
C SER A 168 19.94 6.72 16.49
N MET A 169 20.17 5.78 15.57
CA MET A 169 19.59 5.84 14.21
C MET A 169 18.08 5.56 14.24
N TRP A 170 17.65 4.59 15.04
CA TRP A 170 16.22 4.35 15.25
C TRP A 170 15.51 5.60 15.81
N GLN A 171 16.10 6.21 16.84
CA GLN A 171 15.56 7.43 17.44
C GLN A 171 15.49 8.61 16.47
N ARG A 172 16.39 8.71 15.49
CA ARG A 172 16.32 9.73 14.42
C ARG A 172 15.12 9.49 13.50
N ILE A 173 14.90 8.25 13.05
CA ILE A 173 13.76 7.92 12.18
C ILE A 173 12.42 8.16 12.87
N THR A 174 12.28 7.70 14.12
CA THR A 174 11.04 7.94 14.88
C THR A 174 10.83 9.44 15.15
N GLN A 175 11.92 10.21 15.32
CA GLN A 175 11.83 11.67 15.48
C GLN A 175 11.31 12.35 14.19
N PHE A 176 11.82 11.99 13.01
CA PHE A 176 11.29 12.53 11.75
C PHE A 176 9.80 12.20 11.58
N ALA A 177 9.38 10.97 11.91
CA ALA A 177 7.97 10.62 11.86
C ALA A 177 7.11 11.48 12.79
N GLU A 178 7.56 11.79 14.02
CA GLU A 178 6.85 12.70 14.93
C GLU A 178 6.78 14.14 14.42
N GLU A 179 7.88 14.67 13.88
CA GLU A 179 7.96 16.05 13.39
C GLU A 179 7.04 16.31 12.20
N HIS A 180 6.83 15.28 11.36
CA HIS A 180 5.98 15.37 10.17
C HIS A 180 4.55 14.90 10.39
N ASN A 181 4.22 14.26 11.52
CA ASN A 181 2.86 13.80 11.81
C ASN A 181 1.94 14.98 12.15
N GLN A 182 0.90 15.17 11.35
CA GLN A 182 -0.09 16.24 11.52
C GLN A 182 -1.50 15.62 11.53
N PRO A 183 -1.93 15.05 12.67
CA PRO A 183 -3.24 14.41 12.80
C PRO A 183 -4.38 15.28 12.25
N GLY A 184 -5.21 14.68 11.41
CA GLY A 184 -6.31 15.33 10.69
C GLY A 184 -5.94 15.86 9.30
N SER A 185 -4.65 16.00 8.98
CA SER A 185 -4.18 16.51 7.67
C SER A 185 -3.20 15.58 6.97
N PHE A 186 -2.27 14.98 7.69
CA PHE A 186 -1.26 14.07 7.15
C PHE A 186 -0.75 13.14 8.25
N THR A 187 -0.81 11.83 8.03
CA THR A 187 -0.30 10.85 8.99
C THR A 187 1.08 10.34 8.57
N ALA A 188 2.09 10.63 9.38
CA ALA A 188 3.41 10.03 9.24
C ALA A 188 3.50 8.84 10.20
N PHE A 189 3.48 7.62 9.69
CA PHE A 189 3.62 6.42 10.53
C PHE A 189 5.07 6.20 10.95
N ILE A 190 5.26 5.56 12.10
CA ILE A 190 6.53 4.96 12.47
C ILE A 190 6.53 3.53 11.95
N GLY A 191 7.59 3.15 11.24
CA GLY A 191 7.79 1.80 10.75
C GLY A 191 9.23 1.53 10.36
N PHE A 192 9.49 0.29 9.97
CA PHE A 192 10.74 -0.18 9.40
C PHE A 192 10.47 -1.44 8.59
N GLU A 193 11.40 -1.80 7.71
CA GLU A 193 11.38 -3.08 7.02
C GLU A 193 12.33 -4.08 7.69
N TRP A 194 11.84 -5.30 7.89
CA TRP A 194 12.63 -6.44 8.34
C TRP A 194 13.02 -7.34 7.15
N THR A 195 14.32 -7.47 6.91
CA THR A 195 14.89 -8.07 5.68
C THR A 195 15.13 -9.57 5.81
N SER A 196 14.07 -10.35 6.01
CA SER A 196 14.19 -11.80 5.92
C SER A 196 14.48 -12.26 4.48
N SER A 197 15.68 -12.80 4.25
CA SER A 197 16.14 -13.20 2.91
C SER A 197 16.71 -14.63 2.84
N PRO A 198 15.97 -15.68 3.26
CA PRO A 198 16.48 -17.06 3.29
C PRO A 198 16.98 -17.51 1.92
N ASP A 199 18.27 -17.87 1.84
CA ASP A 199 18.94 -18.27 0.59
C ASP A 199 18.84 -17.22 -0.54
N GLY A 200 18.67 -15.93 -0.19
CA GLY A 200 18.48 -14.83 -1.15
C GLY A 200 17.06 -14.71 -1.71
N ASN A 201 16.07 -15.33 -1.05
CA ASN A 201 14.66 -15.28 -1.44
C ASN A 201 13.89 -14.22 -0.65
N ASN A 202 13.01 -13.45 -1.29
CA ASN A 202 12.29 -12.38 -0.61
C ASN A 202 11.28 -12.93 0.40
N LEU A 203 11.45 -12.60 1.69
CA LEU A 203 10.48 -12.90 2.73
C LEU A 203 10.34 -11.70 3.69
N HIS A 204 10.44 -10.49 3.16
CA HIS A 204 10.43 -9.25 3.93
C HIS A 204 9.05 -8.93 4.53
N ARG A 205 9.04 -8.03 5.54
CA ARG A 205 7.81 -7.42 6.10
C ARG A 205 8.06 -5.97 6.49
N ASN A 206 7.10 -5.10 6.19
CA ASN A 206 7.02 -3.76 6.76
C ASN A 206 6.31 -3.82 8.10
N VAL A 207 6.99 -3.43 9.18
CA VAL A 207 6.39 -3.36 10.52
C VAL A 207 5.92 -1.93 10.78
N ILE A 208 4.63 -1.77 11.08
CA ILE A 208 3.99 -0.47 11.26
C ILE A 208 3.43 -0.35 12.67
N PHE A 209 3.90 0.68 13.39
CA PHE A 209 3.44 0.99 14.73
C PHE A 209 2.15 1.79 14.67
N ARG A 210 1.18 1.40 15.50
CA ARG A 210 -0.01 2.22 15.79
C ARG A 210 0.37 3.44 16.63
N ASP A 211 1.41 3.29 17.45
CA ASP A 211 1.80 4.24 18.49
C ASP A 211 2.79 5.31 17.99
N GLY A 212 3.01 6.33 18.82
CA GLY A 212 4.06 7.32 18.61
C GLY A 212 5.42 6.94 19.21
N LYS A 213 6.41 7.80 18.95
CA LYS A 213 7.82 7.63 19.31
C LYS A 213 8.07 7.21 20.75
N GLN A 214 7.30 7.75 21.71
CA GLN A 214 7.45 7.45 23.15
C GLN A 214 7.40 5.94 23.45
N LYS A 215 6.61 5.17 22.70
CA LYS A 215 6.57 3.71 22.83
C LYS A 215 7.50 3.03 21.83
N ALA A 216 7.54 3.50 20.58
CA ALA A 216 8.35 2.89 19.53
C ALA A 216 9.86 2.88 19.89
N ASP A 217 10.37 3.90 20.57
CA ASP A 217 11.75 3.98 21.04
C ASP A 217 12.09 3.02 22.18
N MET A 218 11.08 2.39 22.81
CA MET A 218 11.32 1.44 23.91
C MET A 218 11.86 0.10 23.43
N ILE A 219 11.89 -0.15 22.13
CA ILE A 219 12.44 -1.37 21.53
C ILE A 219 13.29 -1.01 20.32
N ILE A 220 14.35 -1.78 20.08
CA ILE A 220 15.16 -1.67 18.86
C ILE A 220 14.53 -2.60 17.81
N PRO A 221 14.34 -2.14 16.55
CA PRO A 221 13.91 -2.99 15.45
C PRO A 221 14.72 -4.28 15.36
N ILE A 222 14.03 -5.41 15.18
CA ILE A 222 14.67 -6.69 14.84
C ILE A 222 15.22 -6.63 13.42
N SER A 223 16.33 -7.31 13.17
CA SER A 223 16.98 -7.40 11.85
C SER A 223 17.07 -8.84 11.35
N GLY A 224 17.33 -9.00 10.06
CA GLY A 224 17.63 -10.26 9.39
C GLY A 224 18.88 -10.95 9.94
N TYR A 225 19.79 -10.21 10.58
CA TYR A 225 20.92 -10.78 11.31
C TYR A 225 20.50 -11.54 12.57
N ASP A 226 19.41 -11.09 13.23
CA ASP A 226 18.90 -11.73 14.43
C ASP A 226 18.12 -13.01 14.07
N SER A 227 17.27 -12.92 13.04
CA SER A 227 16.55 -14.04 12.46
C SER A 227 15.93 -13.67 11.12
N GLU A 228 15.74 -14.67 10.27
CA GLU A 228 14.92 -14.59 9.06
C GLU A 228 13.55 -15.28 9.24
N ASP A 229 13.25 -15.81 10.43
CA ASP A 229 12.01 -16.55 10.69
C ASP A 229 10.86 -15.62 11.10
N PRO A 230 9.74 -15.59 10.33
CA PRO A 230 8.58 -14.77 10.68
C PRO A 230 8.02 -15.08 12.07
N GLU A 231 8.17 -16.32 12.56
CA GLU A 231 7.72 -16.69 13.90
C GLU A 231 8.53 -15.99 15.01
N VAL A 232 9.81 -15.72 14.75
CA VAL A 232 10.69 -14.93 15.65
C VAL A 232 10.32 -13.45 15.56
N LEU A 233 10.02 -12.92 14.37
CA LEU A 233 9.46 -11.58 14.22
C LEU A 233 8.17 -11.43 15.04
N TRP A 234 7.22 -12.36 14.91
CA TRP A 234 5.96 -12.33 15.66
C TRP A 234 6.15 -12.41 17.17
N GLN A 235 7.19 -13.11 17.63
CA GLN A 235 7.57 -13.12 19.04
C GLN A 235 8.14 -11.76 19.48
N TRP A 236 9.01 -11.13 18.68
CA TRP A 236 9.49 -9.76 18.94
C TRP A 236 8.33 -8.75 18.99
N MET A 237 7.35 -8.88 18.08
CA MET A 237 6.13 -8.07 18.03
C MET A 237 5.29 -8.23 19.32
N LYS A 238 5.16 -9.48 19.81
CA LYS A 238 4.51 -9.79 21.09
C LYS A 238 5.24 -9.15 22.26
N ASP A 239 6.57 -9.15 22.24
CA ASP A 239 7.38 -8.57 23.30
C ASP A 239 7.24 -7.04 23.35
N TYR A 240 7.11 -6.38 22.19
CA TYR A 240 6.74 -4.96 22.14
C TYR A 240 5.37 -4.69 22.79
N GLU A 241 4.32 -5.45 22.44
CA GLU A 241 2.99 -5.28 23.04
C GLU A 241 3.05 -5.48 24.56
N ASN A 242 3.75 -6.51 25.04
CA ASN A 242 3.90 -6.80 26.47
C ASN A 242 4.65 -5.69 27.22
N LYS A 243 5.70 -5.12 26.61
CA LYS A 243 6.54 -4.10 27.23
C LYS A 243 5.87 -2.74 27.28
N THR A 244 5.11 -2.38 26.25
CA THR A 244 4.64 -1.00 26.02
C THR A 244 3.13 -0.83 26.12
N SER A 245 2.37 -1.93 26.11
CA SER A 245 0.92 -1.92 25.83
C SER A 245 0.57 -1.18 24.53
N GLY A 246 1.54 -1.10 23.61
CA GLY A 246 1.37 -0.59 22.25
C GLY A 246 0.77 -1.64 21.33
N LYS A 247 0.60 -1.27 20.05
CA LYS A 247 0.17 -2.15 18.98
C LYS A 247 1.00 -1.90 17.73
N LEU A 248 1.24 -2.97 16.98
CA LEU A 248 1.88 -2.93 15.68
C LEU A 248 1.39 -4.09 14.82
N LEU A 249 1.57 -3.97 13.50
CA LEU A 249 1.28 -5.02 12.53
C LEU A 249 2.46 -5.15 11.57
N ALA A 250 2.51 -6.25 10.85
CA ALA A 250 3.46 -6.52 9.79
C ALA A 250 2.71 -6.66 8.46
N ILE A 251 3.29 -6.14 7.38
CA ILE A 251 2.78 -6.27 6.02
C ILE A 251 3.81 -7.08 5.22
N PRO A 252 3.57 -8.38 5.00
CA PRO A 252 4.33 -9.15 4.02
C PRO A 252 4.10 -8.60 2.61
N HIS A 253 5.14 -8.68 1.78
CA HIS A 253 5.12 -8.15 0.41
C HIS A 253 6.00 -8.96 -0.54
N ASN A 254 5.83 -8.75 -1.85
CA ASN A 254 6.57 -9.42 -2.93
C ASN A 254 6.65 -10.95 -2.84
N GLY A 255 5.51 -11.61 -2.62
CA GLY A 255 5.39 -13.06 -2.72
C GLY A 255 5.90 -13.61 -4.05
N ASN A 256 5.74 -12.87 -5.14
CA ASN A 256 6.25 -13.16 -6.48
C ASN A 256 7.80 -13.24 -6.57
N LEU A 257 8.53 -12.69 -5.59
CA LEU A 257 9.98 -12.79 -5.45
C LEU A 257 10.40 -13.76 -4.32
N SER A 258 9.47 -14.52 -3.74
CA SER A 258 9.78 -15.37 -2.58
C SER A 258 10.33 -16.74 -2.95
N ASN A 259 10.35 -17.11 -4.23
CA ASN A 259 10.64 -18.47 -4.71
C ASN A 259 9.84 -19.54 -3.92
N GLY A 260 8.56 -19.23 -3.66
CA GLY A 260 7.59 -20.12 -3.01
C GLY A 260 7.56 -20.09 -1.48
N LEU A 261 8.27 -19.16 -0.82
CA LEU A 261 8.32 -19.08 0.64
C LEU A 261 7.16 -18.28 1.27
N MET A 262 6.56 -17.32 0.55
CA MET A 262 5.61 -16.37 1.16
C MET A 262 4.32 -17.05 1.68
N PHE A 263 3.76 -17.96 0.89
CA PHE A 263 2.56 -18.73 1.22
C PHE A 263 2.88 -20.23 1.27
N ASP A 264 3.99 -20.59 1.90
CA ASP A 264 4.43 -21.98 2.00
C ASP A 264 3.45 -22.86 2.80
N GLU A 265 3.57 -24.17 2.65
CA GLU A 265 2.75 -25.19 3.32
C GLU A 265 3.38 -25.68 4.64
N VAL A 266 4.60 -25.24 4.89
CA VAL A 266 5.40 -25.58 6.06
C VAL A 266 6.00 -24.33 6.69
N THR A 267 6.30 -24.42 7.98
CA THR A 267 7.06 -23.42 8.72
C THR A 267 8.47 -23.24 8.14
N LEU A 268 9.06 -22.05 8.32
CA LEU A 268 10.35 -21.73 7.69
C LEU A 268 11.50 -22.58 8.24
N THR A 269 11.63 -22.65 9.57
CA THR A 269 12.82 -23.23 10.22
C THR A 269 12.74 -24.75 10.37
N ASP A 270 11.67 -25.27 10.98
CA ASP A 270 11.56 -26.70 11.28
C ASP A 270 10.81 -27.51 10.21
N LYS A 271 10.35 -26.85 9.13
CA LYS A 271 9.71 -27.46 7.96
C LYS A 271 8.54 -28.37 8.32
N LYS A 272 7.81 -28.02 9.37
CA LYS A 272 6.60 -28.74 9.79
C LYS A 272 5.38 -28.21 9.06
N PRO A 273 4.36 -29.04 8.79
CA PRO A 273 3.08 -28.56 8.29
C PRO A 273 2.52 -27.45 9.18
N LEU A 274 1.86 -26.46 8.57
CA LEU A 274 1.20 -25.39 9.32
C LEU A 274 0.15 -25.97 10.29
N ASP A 275 0.10 -25.43 11.50
CA ASP A 275 -0.91 -25.77 12.50
C ASP A 275 -1.79 -24.57 12.87
N ALA A 276 -2.78 -24.82 13.73
CA ALA A 276 -3.72 -23.78 14.17
C ALA A 276 -3.04 -22.63 14.92
N ASP A 277 -1.93 -22.88 15.64
CA ASP A 277 -1.19 -21.85 16.36
C ASP A 277 -0.44 -20.93 15.39
N TYR A 278 0.24 -21.50 14.39
CA TYR A 278 0.86 -20.74 13.31
C TYR A 278 -0.18 -19.87 12.59
N ALA A 279 -1.31 -20.46 12.19
CA ALA A 279 -2.37 -19.74 11.49
C ALA A 279 -2.95 -18.58 12.32
N THR A 280 -3.13 -18.81 13.62
CA THR A 280 -3.60 -17.78 14.56
C THR A 280 -2.59 -16.65 14.71
N ARG A 281 -1.31 -16.97 14.88
CA ARG A 281 -0.24 -15.95 15.01
C ARG A 281 -0.08 -15.15 13.72
N ARG A 282 -0.05 -15.81 12.56
CA ARG A 282 0.03 -15.13 11.27
C ARG A 282 -1.11 -14.13 11.11
N MET A 283 -2.35 -14.55 11.34
CA MET A 283 -3.49 -13.64 11.17
C MET A 283 -3.58 -12.52 12.22
N LYS A 284 -2.97 -12.70 13.40
CA LYS A 284 -2.85 -11.62 14.39
C LYS A 284 -1.90 -10.53 13.89
N TRP A 285 -0.74 -10.94 13.38
CA TRP A 285 0.39 -10.02 13.12
C TRP A 285 0.46 -9.54 11.68
N GLU A 286 -0.01 -10.33 10.72
CA GLU A 286 0.00 -10.07 9.29
C GLU A 286 -1.43 -10.00 8.73
N PRO A 287 -2.27 -9.03 9.18
CA PRO A 287 -3.67 -8.97 8.79
C PRO A 287 -3.86 -8.53 7.32
N ILE A 288 -2.88 -7.90 6.70
CA ILE A 288 -2.92 -7.40 5.33
C ILE A 288 -1.64 -7.76 4.57
N TYR A 289 -1.75 -7.87 3.25
CA TYR A 289 -0.67 -8.22 2.33
C TYR A 289 -0.55 -7.16 1.22
N GLU A 290 0.69 -6.79 0.92
CA GLU A 290 1.01 -5.92 -0.22
C GLU A 290 0.96 -6.73 -1.50
N VAL A 291 -0.15 -6.58 -2.24
CA VAL A 291 -0.45 -7.40 -3.41
C VAL A 291 0.14 -6.84 -4.70
N THR A 292 0.46 -5.55 -4.74
CA THR A 292 1.01 -4.88 -5.93
C THR A 292 2.06 -3.85 -5.54
N GLN A 293 3.14 -3.82 -6.31
CA GLN A 293 4.31 -2.99 -6.06
C GLN A 293 5.13 -2.80 -7.35
N MET A 294 6.12 -1.91 -7.38
CA MET A 294 6.99 -1.69 -8.55
C MET A 294 7.72 -2.96 -9.06
N LYS A 295 8.00 -3.95 -8.20
CA LYS A 295 8.58 -5.26 -8.54
C LYS A 295 7.49 -6.29 -8.90
N GLY A 296 6.45 -5.84 -9.58
CA GLY A 296 5.41 -6.65 -10.20
C GLY A 296 4.12 -6.79 -9.39
N ASP A 297 3.08 -7.28 -10.06
CA ASP A 297 1.78 -7.55 -9.45
C ASP A 297 1.69 -8.99 -8.94
N GLY A 298 1.15 -9.15 -7.73
CA GLY A 298 1.01 -10.42 -7.03
C GLY A 298 -0.44 -10.86 -6.84
N GLU A 299 -1.41 -10.25 -7.53
CA GLU A 299 -2.82 -10.59 -7.38
C GLU A 299 -3.13 -12.01 -7.87
N ALA A 300 -2.78 -12.29 -9.13
CA ALA A 300 -2.96 -13.57 -9.79
C ALA A 300 -1.81 -13.86 -10.75
N HIS A 301 -1.80 -15.05 -11.34
CA HIS A 301 -0.82 -15.45 -12.34
C HIS A 301 -1.51 -16.24 -13.46
N PRO A 302 -1.15 -16.05 -14.75
CA PRO A 302 -1.83 -16.71 -15.86
C PRO A 302 -1.77 -18.24 -15.81
N MET A 303 -0.71 -18.82 -15.22
CA MET A 303 -0.62 -20.28 -14.99
C MET A 303 -1.64 -20.79 -13.97
N LEU A 304 -1.99 -19.98 -12.97
CA LEU A 304 -2.89 -20.35 -11.86
C LEU A 304 -4.36 -19.99 -12.18
N SER A 305 -4.55 -18.95 -12.99
CA SER A 305 -5.85 -18.39 -13.37
C SER A 305 -6.02 -18.31 -14.89
N PRO A 306 -5.94 -19.44 -15.63
CA PRO A 306 -5.91 -19.44 -17.11
C PRO A 306 -7.22 -18.99 -17.79
N LYS A 307 -8.30 -18.82 -17.03
CA LYS A 307 -9.61 -18.33 -17.51
C LYS A 307 -9.82 -16.83 -17.27
N ASP A 308 -8.81 -16.15 -16.75
CA ASP A 308 -8.81 -14.73 -16.47
C ASP A 308 -7.85 -14.00 -17.41
N GLU A 309 -8.38 -13.28 -18.40
CA GLU A 309 -7.61 -12.49 -19.37
C GLU A 309 -6.84 -11.33 -18.73
N PHE A 310 -7.13 -10.98 -17.47
CA PHE A 310 -6.42 -9.94 -16.73
C PHE A 310 -5.44 -10.48 -15.70
N ALA A 311 -5.23 -11.81 -15.62
CA ALA A 311 -4.31 -12.44 -14.68
C ALA A 311 -2.82 -12.23 -15.04
N ASP A 312 -2.51 -11.82 -16.27
CA ASP A 312 -1.16 -11.40 -16.66
C ASP A 312 -1.09 -9.87 -16.65
N PHE A 313 -0.54 -9.31 -15.56
CA PHE A 313 -0.39 -7.87 -15.38
C PHE A 313 0.91 -7.58 -14.65
N GLU A 314 1.85 -6.90 -15.31
CA GLU A 314 3.16 -6.55 -14.74
C GLU A 314 3.85 -7.73 -14.02
N THR A 315 3.71 -8.94 -14.58
CA THR A 315 4.13 -10.21 -13.95
C THR A 315 5.66 -10.32 -13.80
N TRP A 316 6.09 -10.71 -12.59
CA TRP A 316 7.48 -10.99 -12.25
C TRP A 316 7.61 -12.43 -11.74
N ASP A 317 8.00 -13.35 -12.62
CA ASP A 317 7.96 -14.80 -12.35
C ASP A 317 9.30 -15.54 -12.55
N LYS A 318 10.38 -14.85 -12.95
CA LYS A 318 11.66 -15.48 -13.29
C LYS A 318 12.48 -16.03 -12.12
N GLY A 319 12.37 -15.43 -10.93
CA GLY A 319 13.27 -15.71 -9.80
C GLY A 319 13.21 -14.65 -8.71
N SER A 320 14.01 -14.86 -7.66
CA SER A 320 14.27 -13.88 -6.60
C SER A 320 15.60 -13.15 -6.87
N PHE A 321 16.26 -12.62 -5.83
CA PHE A 321 17.61 -12.05 -5.84
C PHE A 321 18.73 -13.10 -5.80
N GLY A 322 18.48 -14.27 -5.19
CA GLY A 322 19.48 -15.32 -5.04
C GLY A 322 19.51 -16.36 -6.16
N SER A 323 18.37 -16.66 -6.78
CA SER A 323 18.27 -17.72 -7.80
C SER A 323 17.02 -17.63 -8.65
N ALA A 324 17.07 -18.30 -9.81
CA ALA A 324 15.93 -18.47 -10.69
C ALA A 324 14.90 -19.44 -10.12
N LYS A 325 13.64 -19.20 -10.43
CA LYS A 325 12.47 -19.93 -9.92
C LYS A 325 12.25 -21.27 -10.63
N GLU A 326 11.62 -22.21 -9.93
CA GLU A 326 11.03 -23.42 -10.52
C GLU A 326 9.49 -23.27 -10.61
N PRO A 327 8.82 -23.84 -11.65
CA PRO A 327 7.37 -23.71 -11.82
C PRO A 327 6.53 -24.09 -10.60
N GLU A 328 6.97 -25.09 -9.82
CA GLU A 328 6.28 -25.60 -8.62
C GLU A 328 6.30 -24.61 -7.44
N MET A 329 7.08 -23.53 -7.54
CA MET A 329 7.10 -22.45 -6.54
C MET A 329 5.93 -21.48 -6.73
N ILE A 330 5.48 -21.26 -7.97
CA ILE A 330 4.49 -20.24 -8.33
C ILE A 330 3.17 -20.33 -7.52
N PRO A 331 2.57 -21.52 -7.26
CA PRO A 331 1.36 -21.61 -6.44
C PRO A 331 1.47 -21.08 -5.00
N ARG A 332 2.70 -20.83 -4.50
CA ARG A 332 2.97 -20.34 -3.14
C ARG A 332 3.38 -18.86 -3.10
N GLU A 333 3.11 -18.12 -4.19
CA GLU A 333 3.61 -16.74 -4.36
C GLU A 333 2.53 -15.70 -4.64
N TYR A 334 1.35 -16.10 -5.13
CA TYR A 334 0.29 -15.19 -5.59
C TYR A 334 -0.90 -15.18 -4.63
N ALA A 335 -1.45 -13.97 -4.41
CA ALA A 335 -2.46 -13.72 -3.40
C ALA A 335 -3.75 -14.52 -3.64
N ARG A 336 -4.31 -14.51 -4.85
CA ARG A 336 -5.56 -15.25 -5.15
C ARG A 336 -5.43 -16.74 -4.84
N GLU A 337 -4.30 -17.34 -5.18
CA GLU A 337 -4.02 -18.74 -4.87
C GLU A 337 -3.89 -18.97 -3.36
N ALA A 338 -3.21 -18.08 -2.65
CA ALA A 338 -3.14 -18.12 -1.19
C ALA A 338 -4.53 -17.98 -0.54
N LEU A 339 -5.39 -17.09 -1.03
CA LEU A 339 -6.76 -16.94 -0.54
C LEU A 339 -7.57 -18.24 -0.70
N LYS A 340 -7.46 -18.91 -1.86
CA LYS A 340 -8.10 -20.22 -2.12
C LYS A 340 -7.58 -21.29 -1.17
N ARG A 341 -6.26 -21.45 -1.06
CA ARG A 341 -5.63 -22.39 -0.12
C ARG A 341 -5.98 -22.09 1.34
N GLY A 342 -6.19 -20.82 1.67
CA GLY A 342 -6.68 -20.36 2.97
C GLY A 342 -8.05 -20.96 3.34
N LEU A 343 -8.96 -21.13 2.37
CA LEU A 343 -10.24 -21.82 2.61
C LEU A 343 -10.03 -23.28 3.02
N LEU A 344 -9.09 -23.99 2.38
CA LEU A 344 -8.76 -25.37 2.74
C LEU A 344 -8.13 -25.47 4.14
N TYR A 345 -7.23 -24.54 4.48
CA TYR A 345 -6.65 -24.46 5.81
C TYR A 345 -7.68 -24.13 6.89
N ASN A 346 -8.71 -23.34 6.57
CA ASN A 346 -9.81 -23.12 7.50
C ASN A 346 -10.52 -24.43 7.87
N THR A 347 -10.80 -25.28 6.88
CA THR A 347 -11.45 -26.59 7.09
C THR A 347 -10.58 -27.56 7.90
N THR A 348 -9.26 -27.53 7.70
CA THR A 348 -8.33 -28.50 8.29
C THR A 348 -7.75 -28.07 9.63
N LEU A 349 -7.48 -26.77 9.82
CA LEU A 349 -6.86 -26.20 11.02
C LEU A 349 -7.86 -25.47 11.93
N GLY A 350 -9.06 -25.17 11.43
CA GLY A 350 -10.04 -24.31 12.10
C GLY A 350 -9.71 -22.82 12.05
N VAL A 351 -8.57 -22.44 11.45
CA VAL A 351 -8.11 -21.06 11.30
C VAL A 351 -7.45 -20.91 9.93
N ASN A 352 -7.86 -19.88 9.17
CA ASN A 352 -7.27 -19.56 7.87
C ASN A 352 -6.01 -18.70 8.04
N PRO A 353 -4.79 -19.19 7.71
CA PRO A 353 -3.54 -18.41 7.79
C PRO A 353 -3.40 -17.34 6.70
N PHE A 354 -4.23 -17.39 5.66
CA PHE A 354 -4.18 -16.55 4.47
C PHE A 354 -5.47 -15.71 4.33
N LYS A 355 -6.08 -15.34 5.46
CA LYS A 355 -7.29 -14.51 5.51
C LYS A 355 -7.00 -13.01 5.52
N PHE A 356 -5.98 -12.59 4.77
CA PHE A 356 -5.48 -11.23 4.79
C PHE A 356 -6.30 -10.28 3.91
N GLY A 357 -6.22 -8.98 4.21
CA GLY A 357 -6.69 -7.91 3.33
C GLY A 357 -5.62 -7.51 2.32
N LEU A 358 -5.98 -6.68 1.35
CA LEU A 358 -5.09 -6.25 0.27
C LEU A 358 -4.76 -4.76 0.41
N ILE A 359 -3.48 -4.43 0.16
CA ILE A 359 -2.96 -3.06 -0.05
C ILE A 359 -1.94 -3.07 -1.19
N GLY A 360 -1.66 -1.91 -1.78
CA GLY A 360 -0.50 -1.71 -2.65
C GLY A 360 0.47 -0.72 -2.01
N SER A 361 1.74 -0.78 -2.39
CA SER A 361 2.74 0.22 -1.99
C SER A 361 3.87 0.26 -3.01
N THR A 362 4.79 1.22 -2.87
CA THR A 362 5.83 1.39 -3.88
C THR A 362 7.07 0.53 -3.72
N ASP A 363 7.51 0.28 -2.49
CA ASP A 363 8.89 -0.12 -2.18
C ASP A 363 9.88 0.79 -2.95
N THR A 364 9.70 2.10 -2.86
CA THR A 364 10.65 3.01 -3.51
C THR A 364 12.00 2.98 -2.80
N HIS A 365 13.10 2.96 -3.55
CA HIS A 365 14.45 3.19 -3.02
C HIS A 365 15.02 4.55 -3.46
N THR A 366 14.14 5.49 -3.77
CA THR A 366 14.47 6.85 -4.22
C THR A 366 13.99 7.92 -3.24
N SER A 367 13.31 7.52 -2.14
CA SER A 367 12.56 8.40 -1.23
C SER A 367 11.31 9.05 -1.82
N LEU A 368 10.93 8.69 -3.06
CA LEU A 368 9.88 9.34 -3.82
C LEU A 368 8.75 8.35 -4.10
N ALA A 369 7.64 8.46 -3.36
CA ALA A 369 6.44 7.64 -3.50
C ALA A 369 5.67 7.88 -4.82
N THR A 370 6.29 7.55 -5.96
CA THR A 370 5.78 7.85 -7.30
C THR A 370 5.07 6.66 -7.91
N THR A 371 3.74 6.74 -7.95
CA THR A 371 2.84 5.65 -8.38
C THR A 371 2.11 5.97 -9.68
N THR A 372 2.52 7.01 -10.40
CA THR A 372 1.85 7.43 -11.64
C THR A 372 2.82 7.31 -12.81
N GLU A 373 2.33 6.77 -13.92
CA GLU A 373 3.11 6.52 -15.13
C GLU A 373 3.79 7.79 -15.68
N ASP A 374 3.21 8.97 -15.47
CA ASP A 374 3.71 10.28 -15.92
C ASP A 374 4.74 10.94 -14.99
N ASN A 375 4.95 10.39 -13.80
CA ASN A 375 5.84 10.95 -12.77
C ASN A 375 6.64 9.85 -12.08
N TYR A 376 6.94 8.76 -12.79
CA TYR A 376 7.59 7.58 -12.23
C TYR A 376 9.10 7.76 -12.08
N PHE A 377 9.62 7.71 -10.85
CA PHE A 377 11.06 7.88 -10.57
C PHE A 377 11.87 6.59 -10.55
N GLY A 378 11.25 5.45 -10.89
CA GLY A 378 11.94 4.16 -10.90
C GLY A 378 12.04 3.51 -9.54
N LYS A 379 12.43 2.22 -9.53
CA LYS A 379 12.60 1.44 -8.29
C LYS A 379 13.79 1.95 -7.45
N ALA A 380 14.89 2.32 -8.09
CA ALA A 380 16.13 2.74 -7.43
C ALA A 380 16.86 3.82 -8.23
N THR A 381 17.81 4.51 -7.60
CA THR A 381 18.51 5.69 -8.15
C THR A 381 19.06 5.51 -9.57
N PRO A 382 19.71 4.39 -9.95
CA PRO A 382 20.21 4.23 -11.32
C PRO A 382 19.10 4.16 -12.39
N GLY A 383 17.87 3.85 -11.95
CA GLY A 383 16.66 3.88 -12.76
C GLY A 383 15.94 5.22 -12.73
N GLU A 384 16.42 6.28 -12.07
CA GLU A 384 15.77 7.61 -12.08
C GLU A 384 15.67 8.23 -13.50
N PRO A 385 14.73 9.16 -13.76
CA PRO A 385 14.45 9.66 -15.10
C PRO A 385 15.67 10.30 -15.79
N THR A 386 16.03 9.78 -16.97
CA THR A 386 17.15 10.26 -17.79
C THR A 386 17.06 9.70 -19.22
N ALA A 387 17.74 10.34 -20.17
CA ALA A 387 17.93 9.80 -21.52
C ALA A 387 18.99 8.67 -21.59
N ASN A 388 19.68 8.37 -20.48
CA ASN A 388 20.64 7.27 -20.43
C ASN A 388 19.92 5.91 -20.59
N PRO A 389 20.43 4.99 -21.43
CA PRO A 389 19.86 3.64 -21.58
C PRO A 389 19.63 2.86 -20.27
N ASN A 390 20.39 3.16 -19.20
CA ASN A 390 20.20 2.55 -17.89
C ASN A 390 18.79 2.79 -17.32
N ARG A 391 18.10 3.88 -17.69
CA ARG A 391 16.70 4.13 -17.33
C ARG A 391 15.79 2.96 -17.71
N PHE A 392 16.12 2.21 -18.76
CA PHE A 392 15.38 1.00 -19.12
C PHE A 392 16.13 -0.29 -18.80
N ASN A 393 17.45 -0.28 -18.95
CA ASN A 393 18.27 -1.50 -18.98
C ASN A 393 19.00 -1.80 -17.68
N GLU A 394 18.82 -1.00 -16.63
CA GLU A 394 19.38 -1.32 -15.31
C GLU A 394 18.83 -2.65 -14.81
N LYS A 395 19.70 -3.49 -14.22
CA LYS A 395 19.25 -4.75 -13.61
C LYS A 395 18.62 -4.46 -12.26
N ILE A 396 17.45 -5.02 -11.99
CA ILE A 396 16.85 -5.02 -10.65
C ILE A 396 17.14 -6.34 -9.93
N THR A 397 17.10 -7.46 -10.66
CA THR A 397 17.50 -8.79 -10.18
C THR A 397 18.55 -9.42 -11.09
N GLY A 398 19.12 -10.56 -10.68
CA GLY A 398 20.10 -11.29 -11.50
C GLY A 398 21.52 -10.74 -11.43
N TYR A 399 21.89 -10.13 -10.30
CA TYR A 399 23.27 -9.75 -9.99
C TYR A 399 24.11 -10.94 -9.53
N LEU A 400 23.50 -11.87 -8.79
CA LEU A 400 24.14 -13.11 -8.34
C LEU A 400 23.98 -14.21 -9.40
N PRO A 401 24.99 -15.07 -9.60
CA PRO A 401 24.86 -16.18 -10.53
C PRO A 401 23.84 -17.21 -10.02
N ASP A 402 22.90 -17.62 -10.88
CA ASP A 402 22.02 -18.75 -10.56
C ASP A 402 22.85 -20.04 -10.43
N PRO A 403 22.60 -20.90 -9.43
CA PRO A 403 23.34 -22.15 -9.25
C PRO A 403 23.28 -23.11 -10.46
N LYS A 404 22.25 -23.00 -11.31
CA LYS A 404 22.09 -23.79 -12.55
C LYS A 404 22.46 -23.01 -13.81
N GLY A 405 23.03 -21.81 -13.68
CA GLY A 405 23.46 -20.97 -14.80
C GLY A 405 22.33 -20.35 -15.63
N ARG A 406 21.12 -20.24 -15.07
CA ARG A 406 19.96 -19.63 -15.74
C ARG A 406 19.99 -18.11 -15.61
N ASP A 407 19.48 -17.41 -16.61
CA ASP A 407 19.23 -15.97 -16.54
C ASP A 407 17.83 -15.70 -15.95
N TYR A 408 17.80 -15.11 -14.77
CA TYR A 408 16.58 -14.65 -14.10
C TYR A 408 16.56 -13.13 -13.94
N SER A 409 17.43 -12.41 -14.65
CA SER A 409 17.47 -10.96 -14.57
C SER A 409 16.16 -10.34 -15.04
N ILE A 410 15.72 -9.37 -14.24
CA ILE A 410 14.61 -8.49 -14.54
C ILE A 410 15.19 -7.08 -14.65
N LEU A 411 14.95 -6.46 -15.80
CA LEU A 411 15.46 -5.13 -16.13
C LEU A 411 14.44 -4.06 -15.74
N HIS A 412 14.91 -2.83 -15.53
CA HIS A 412 14.09 -1.74 -15.00
C HIS A 412 12.85 -1.45 -15.87
N TYR A 413 12.90 -1.61 -17.20
CA TYR A 413 11.70 -1.42 -18.02
C TYR A 413 10.53 -2.37 -17.65
N LYS A 414 10.79 -3.48 -16.93
CA LYS A 414 9.76 -4.40 -16.41
C LYS A 414 9.18 -3.96 -15.07
N THR A 415 9.69 -2.91 -14.42
CA THR A 415 9.03 -2.38 -13.22
C THR A 415 7.75 -1.64 -13.62
N SER A 416 6.78 -1.65 -12.72
CA SER A 416 5.53 -0.91 -12.85
C SER A 416 5.60 0.39 -12.05
N ALA A 417 4.89 1.45 -12.47
CA ALA A 417 4.74 2.65 -11.65
C ALA A 417 3.70 2.39 -10.54
N SER A 418 3.89 1.35 -9.74
CA SER A 418 2.81 0.80 -8.90
C SER A 418 2.92 1.10 -7.42
N GLY A 419 1.72 1.34 -6.87
CA GLY A 419 1.27 0.84 -5.58
C GLY A 419 0.83 1.92 -4.62
N LEU A 420 -0.48 2.02 -4.35
CA LEU A 420 -1.01 2.78 -3.22
C LEU A 420 -1.91 1.93 -2.33
N ALA A 421 -1.85 2.23 -1.03
CA ALA A 421 -2.73 1.69 -0.02
C ALA A 421 -3.93 2.63 0.11
N ALA A 422 -5.13 2.09 -0.08
CA ALA A 422 -6.36 2.82 0.13
C ALA A 422 -7.08 2.28 1.37
N VAL A 423 -7.36 3.15 2.33
CA VAL A 423 -7.83 2.76 3.66
C VAL A 423 -9.12 3.50 4.01
N TRP A 424 -10.21 2.76 4.23
CA TRP A 424 -11.45 3.36 4.72
C TRP A 424 -11.34 3.60 6.23
N ALA A 425 -11.21 4.86 6.62
CA ALA A 425 -11.15 5.26 8.01
C ALA A 425 -12.06 6.46 8.30
N ARG A 426 -12.26 6.73 9.59
CA ARG A 426 -13.07 7.86 10.05
C ARG A 426 -12.34 9.20 9.89
N GLU A 427 -11.03 9.20 10.13
CA GLU A 427 -10.21 10.39 10.21
C GLU A 427 -8.75 10.08 9.86
N ASN A 428 -8.00 11.09 9.42
CA ASN A 428 -6.60 10.96 9.07
C ASN A 428 -5.72 11.00 10.33
N THR A 429 -5.68 9.90 11.08
CA THR A 429 -4.81 9.73 12.26
C THR A 429 -4.13 8.36 12.22
N ARG A 430 -2.99 8.21 12.91
CA ARG A 430 -2.31 6.91 13.04
C ARG A 430 -3.27 5.85 13.56
N GLU A 431 -4.02 6.17 14.61
CA GLU A 431 -4.96 5.26 15.25
C GLU A 431 -6.05 4.81 14.30
N ALA A 432 -6.75 5.75 13.65
CA ALA A 432 -7.91 5.40 12.82
C ALA A 432 -7.51 4.66 11.53
N ILE A 433 -6.39 5.05 10.89
CA ILE A 433 -5.89 4.40 9.69
C ILE A 433 -5.30 3.02 10.03
N TRP A 434 -4.51 2.90 11.11
CA TRP A 434 -3.97 1.61 11.54
C TRP A 434 -5.09 0.65 11.97
N ASP A 435 -6.08 1.12 12.73
CA ASP A 435 -7.22 0.29 13.14
C ASP A 435 -8.05 -0.17 11.92
N ALA A 436 -8.01 0.57 10.80
CA ALA A 436 -8.63 0.20 9.53
C ALA A 436 -7.83 -0.85 8.77
N MET A 437 -6.50 -0.71 8.72
CA MET A 437 -5.59 -1.73 8.23
C MET A 437 -5.75 -3.05 9.01
N ALA A 438 -5.75 -2.99 10.35
CA ALA A 438 -5.87 -4.16 11.21
C ALA A 438 -7.19 -4.93 11.01
N ARG A 439 -8.29 -4.21 10.75
CA ARG A 439 -9.59 -4.84 10.43
C ARG A 439 -9.80 -5.14 8.94
N LYS A 440 -8.77 -4.92 8.10
CA LYS A 440 -8.74 -5.22 6.65
C LYS A 440 -9.71 -4.40 5.81
N GLU A 441 -10.15 -3.24 6.28
CA GLU A 441 -11.03 -2.36 5.51
C GLU A 441 -10.21 -1.48 4.56
N THR A 442 -9.49 -2.17 3.69
CA THR A 442 -8.46 -1.63 2.79
C THR A 442 -8.63 -2.18 1.39
N TYR A 443 -7.96 -1.55 0.43
CA TYR A 443 -7.78 -2.09 -0.90
C TYR A 443 -6.47 -1.57 -1.51
N ALA A 444 -5.99 -2.29 -2.52
CA ALA A 444 -4.83 -1.92 -3.30
C ALA A 444 -5.26 -1.15 -4.56
N THR A 445 -4.43 -0.21 -5.00
CA THR A 445 -4.50 0.35 -6.36
C THR A 445 -3.13 0.27 -7.02
N THR A 446 -3.10 -0.05 -8.30
CA THR A 446 -1.84 -0.23 -9.06
C THR A 446 -1.21 1.08 -9.50
N GLY A 447 -1.83 2.24 -9.25
CA GLY A 447 -1.18 3.54 -9.45
C GLY A 447 -2.05 4.77 -9.20
N THR A 448 -3.33 4.69 -9.58
CA THR A 448 -4.30 5.80 -9.49
C THR A 448 -5.14 5.75 -8.21
N ARG A 449 -5.78 6.87 -7.84
CA ARG A 449 -6.62 6.98 -6.62
C ARG A 449 -8.08 6.61 -6.89
N LEU A 450 -8.29 5.43 -7.44
CA LEU A 450 -9.62 4.81 -7.59
C LEU A 450 -10.33 4.78 -6.25
N ARG A 451 -11.56 5.30 -6.17
CA ARG A 451 -12.37 5.21 -4.94
C ARG A 451 -13.33 4.04 -5.04
N VAL A 452 -12.98 2.94 -4.39
CA VAL A 452 -13.77 1.69 -4.42
C VAL A 452 -14.41 1.43 -3.07
N ARG A 453 -15.70 1.09 -3.07
CA ARG A 453 -16.45 0.72 -1.88
C ARG A 453 -17.34 -0.48 -2.14
N VAL A 454 -17.22 -1.49 -1.29
CA VAL A 454 -17.92 -2.77 -1.40
C VAL A 454 -18.54 -3.10 -0.05
N PHE A 455 -19.81 -3.49 -0.09
CA PHE A 455 -20.51 -4.08 1.03
C PHE A 455 -21.21 -5.36 0.58
N ALA A 456 -21.35 -6.31 1.49
CA ALA A 456 -22.12 -7.52 1.28
C ALA A 456 -23.08 -7.78 2.43
N GLY A 457 -24.21 -8.41 2.13
CA GLY A 457 -25.23 -8.78 3.09
C GLY A 457 -26.29 -9.66 2.43
N PHE A 458 -27.21 -10.21 3.20
CA PHE A 458 -28.28 -11.07 2.65
C PHE A 458 -29.52 -10.31 2.21
N ASN A 459 -29.65 -9.04 2.62
CA ASN A 459 -30.89 -8.26 2.46
C ASN A 459 -30.71 -6.97 1.65
N PHE A 460 -29.60 -6.81 0.92
CA PHE A 460 -29.46 -5.65 0.04
C PHE A 460 -30.33 -5.83 -1.21
N SER A 461 -30.74 -4.70 -1.78
CA SER A 461 -31.50 -4.61 -3.01
C SER A 461 -30.82 -3.65 -3.98
N ALA A 462 -31.18 -3.72 -5.27
CA ALA A 462 -30.67 -2.79 -6.28
C ALA A 462 -31.01 -1.32 -5.94
N ASP A 463 -32.16 -1.06 -5.30
CA ASP A 463 -32.59 0.29 -4.93
C ASP A 463 -31.65 0.94 -3.90
N ASP A 464 -30.96 0.12 -3.09
CA ASP A 464 -30.02 0.60 -2.08
C ASP A 464 -28.81 1.33 -2.68
N LEU A 465 -28.48 1.05 -3.95
CA LEU A 465 -27.45 1.78 -4.71
C LEU A 465 -27.76 3.27 -4.87
N SER A 466 -29.02 3.70 -4.75
CA SER A 466 -29.40 5.11 -4.95
C SER A 466 -29.48 5.91 -3.65
N ARG A 467 -29.24 5.26 -2.50
CA ARG A 467 -29.41 5.87 -1.17
C ARG A 467 -28.45 7.04 -0.93
N SER A 468 -28.98 8.10 -0.31
CA SER A 468 -28.20 9.23 0.19
C SER A 468 -27.37 8.89 1.43
N ASP A 469 -27.85 7.95 2.25
CA ASP A 469 -27.20 7.43 3.45
C ASP A 469 -26.46 6.10 3.19
N PHE A 470 -26.12 5.79 1.93
CA PHE A 470 -25.58 4.51 1.45
C PHE A 470 -24.62 3.83 2.43
N ALA A 471 -23.55 4.52 2.84
CA ALA A 471 -22.54 3.94 3.74
C ALA A 471 -23.12 3.57 5.11
N ASN A 472 -23.90 4.47 5.72
CA ASN A 472 -24.51 4.22 7.03
C ASN A 472 -25.42 3.00 6.98
N TYR A 473 -26.32 2.97 5.99
CA TYR A 473 -27.21 1.85 5.77
C TYR A 473 -26.45 0.53 5.56
N CYS A 474 -25.37 0.56 4.77
CA CYS A 474 -24.59 -0.66 4.51
C CYS A 474 -23.83 -1.18 5.74
N TYR A 475 -23.30 -0.31 6.61
CA TYR A 475 -22.71 -0.76 7.89
C TYR A 475 -23.73 -1.32 8.86
N GLU A 476 -24.97 -0.81 8.83
CA GLU A 476 -26.05 -1.30 9.70
C GLU A 476 -26.61 -2.65 9.25
N ASN A 477 -26.51 -2.98 7.95
CA ASN A 477 -27.22 -4.11 7.33
C ASN A 477 -26.30 -5.15 6.66
N GLY A 478 -24.99 -4.97 6.73
CA GLY A 478 -24.03 -5.87 6.10
C GLY A 478 -22.61 -5.68 6.63
N VAL A 479 -21.64 -6.18 5.86
CA VAL A 479 -20.21 -6.07 6.16
C VAL A 479 -19.46 -5.38 5.02
N PRO A 480 -18.44 -4.55 5.31
CA PRO A 480 -17.59 -3.97 4.29
C PRO A 480 -16.58 -4.98 3.74
N MET A 481 -15.84 -4.61 2.70
CA MET A 481 -14.61 -5.29 2.27
C MET A 481 -13.69 -5.62 3.47
N GLY A 482 -13.09 -6.81 3.48
CA GLY A 482 -12.31 -7.34 4.60
C GLY A 482 -13.14 -8.00 5.71
N GLY A 483 -14.47 -7.93 5.64
CA GLY A 483 -15.41 -8.48 6.61
C GLY A 483 -15.81 -9.93 6.39
N ASP A 484 -16.65 -10.43 7.29
CA ASP A 484 -17.11 -11.81 7.37
C ASP A 484 -18.64 -11.89 7.32
N LEU A 485 -19.17 -12.56 6.30
CA LEU A 485 -20.55 -12.99 6.23
C LEU A 485 -20.70 -14.30 6.99
N THR A 486 -21.55 -14.27 8.03
CA THR A 486 -21.90 -15.46 8.81
C THR A 486 -23.38 -15.76 8.66
N LYS A 487 -23.72 -17.04 8.49
CA LYS A 487 -25.09 -17.59 8.49
C LYS A 487 -25.98 -17.05 7.36
N ALA A 488 -25.99 -17.75 6.23
CA ALA A 488 -27.07 -17.63 5.26
C ALA A 488 -28.33 -18.29 5.83
N ALA A 489 -29.50 -17.64 5.70
CA ALA A 489 -30.79 -18.29 5.95
C ALA A 489 -31.34 -18.95 4.67
N GLY A 490 -30.46 -19.57 3.87
CA GLY A 490 -30.76 -20.07 2.51
C GLY A 490 -30.61 -19.03 1.39
N ASP A 491 -30.43 -17.75 1.71
CA ASP A 491 -30.31 -16.67 0.72
C ASP A 491 -28.87 -16.46 0.25
N ALA A 492 -28.70 -16.27 -1.06
CA ALA A 492 -27.41 -15.93 -1.66
C ALA A 492 -26.97 -14.51 -1.23
N PRO A 493 -25.68 -14.31 -0.91
CA PRO A 493 -25.18 -13.00 -0.54
C PRO A 493 -25.33 -12.02 -1.70
N THR A 494 -25.73 -10.81 -1.34
CA THR A 494 -25.89 -9.68 -2.24
C THR A 494 -24.83 -8.64 -1.95
N PHE A 495 -24.34 -7.99 -3.00
CA PHE A 495 -23.22 -7.08 -2.97
C PHE A 495 -23.64 -5.73 -3.55
N LEU A 496 -23.23 -4.66 -2.87
CA LEU A 496 -23.34 -3.29 -3.34
C LEU A 496 -21.93 -2.77 -3.58
N VAL A 497 -21.64 -2.41 -4.83
CA VAL A 497 -20.34 -1.90 -5.26
C VAL A 497 -20.52 -0.50 -5.84
N ARG A 498 -19.66 0.43 -5.41
CA ARG A 498 -19.50 1.74 -6.04
C ARG A 498 -18.03 1.98 -6.32
N ALA A 499 -17.71 2.33 -7.56
CA ALA A 499 -16.36 2.68 -7.99
C ALA A 499 -16.40 4.04 -8.69
N LEU A 500 -15.56 4.96 -8.25
CA LEU A 500 -15.32 6.23 -8.91
C LEU A 500 -13.88 6.24 -9.42
N ARG A 501 -13.70 6.70 -10.65
CA ARG A 501 -12.36 6.91 -11.21
C ARG A 501 -11.55 7.87 -10.34
N ASP A 502 -10.23 7.86 -10.53
CA ASP A 502 -9.43 9.00 -10.13
C ASP A 502 -9.89 10.25 -10.92
N PRO A 503 -10.26 11.38 -10.26
CA PRO A 503 -10.68 12.58 -10.96
C PRO A 503 -9.69 13.07 -12.04
N ASP A 504 -8.39 12.85 -11.82
CA ASP A 504 -7.30 13.25 -12.71
C ASP A 504 -6.83 12.11 -13.62
N GLY A 505 -7.44 10.92 -13.52
CA GLY A 505 -7.03 9.71 -14.23
C GLY A 505 -7.99 9.27 -15.34
N ALA A 506 -7.86 8.00 -15.71
CA ALA A 506 -8.64 7.35 -16.75
C ALA A 506 -10.05 6.98 -16.27
N ASN A 507 -11.01 6.95 -17.21
CA ASN A 507 -12.33 6.40 -16.96
C ASN A 507 -12.27 4.90 -16.65
N LEU A 508 -13.34 4.37 -16.05
CA LEU A 508 -13.45 2.96 -15.71
C LEU A 508 -13.88 2.15 -16.95
N ASP A 509 -13.19 1.04 -17.21
CA ASP A 509 -13.63 -0.04 -18.10
C ASP A 509 -14.75 -0.82 -17.41
N ARG A 510 -14.46 -1.41 -16.25
CA ARG A 510 -15.37 -2.37 -15.62
C ARG A 510 -15.15 -2.59 -14.14
N ILE A 511 -16.16 -3.21 -13.53
CA ILE A 511 -16.10 -3.83 -12.21
C ILE A 511 -16.25 -5.33 -12.39
N GLN A 512 -15.31 -6.09 -11.81
CA GLN A 512 -15.33 -7.54 -11.74
C GLN A 512 -15.53 -8.01 -10.30
N MET A 513 -16.36 -9.03 -10.13
CA MET A 513 -16.42 -9.85 -8.92
C MET A 513 -15.56 -11.10 -9.12
N VAL A 514 -14.55 -11.29 -8.27
CA VAL A 514 -13.75 -12.51 -8.23
C VAL A 514 -14.21 -13.35 -7.04
N LYS A 515 -14.72 -14.55 -7.32
CA LYS A 515 -15.18 -15.53 -6.35
C LYS A 515 -14.18 -16.69 -6.29
N GLY A 516 -13.78 -17.09 -5.10
CA GLY A 516 -13.11 -18.37 -4.85
C GLY A 516 -13.89 -19.20 -3.84
N TRP A 517 -13.93 -20.52 -4.03
CA TRP A 517 -14.65 -21.42 -3.11
C TRP A 517 -14.00 -22.80 -3.06
N VAL A 518 -14.43 -23.61 -2.09
CA VAL A 518 -14.10 -25.04 -2.02
C VAL A 518 -15.32 -25.84 -2.46
N ASP A 519 -15.17 -26.68 -3.47
CA ASP A 519 -16.26 -27.51 -3.99
C ASP A 519 -16.53 -28.75 -3.12
N ALA A 520 -17.56 -29.52 -3.47
CA ALA A 520 -17.95 -30.73 -2.75
C ALA A 520 -16.90 -31.86 -2.82
N GLN A 521 -15.87 -31.75 -3.67
CA GLN A 521 -14.74 -32.69 -3.74
C GLN A 521 -13.58 -32.25 -2.84
N GLY A 522 -13.65 -31.05 -2.25
CA GLY A 522 -12.57 -30.46 -1.46
C GLY A 522 -11.53 -29.73 -2.31
N GLU A 523 -11.82 -29.49 -3.59
CA GLU A 523 -10.92 -28.78 -4.50
C GLU A 523 -11.24 -27.28 -4.51
N THR A 524 -10.22 -26.45 -4.65
CA THR A 524 -10.42 -25.00 -4.76
C THR A 524 -10.80 -24.61 -6.18
N GLN A 525 -11.78 -23.72 -6.29
CA GLN A 525 -12.28 -23.21 -7.55
C GLN A 525 -12.22 -21.68 -7.56
N GLU A 526 -12.24 -21.09 -8.76
CA GLU A 526 -12.39 -19.65 -8.95
C GLU A 526 -13.30 -19.32 -10.13
N ARG A 527 -13.95 -18.16 -10.05
CA ARG A 527 -14.73 -17.59 -11.14
C ARG A 527 -14.71 -16.07 -11.09
N ILE A 528 -14.64 -15.47 -12.27
CA ILE A 528 -14.66 -14.03 -12.47
C ILE A 528 -15.97 -13.67 -13.19
N TYR A 529 -16.68 -12.70 -12.64
CA TYR A 529 -17.89 -12.12 -13.22
C TYR A 529 -17.64 -10.65 -13.51
N ASP A 530 -17.89 -10.20 -14.73
CA ASP A 530 -18.05 -8.79 -15.05
C ASP A 530 -19.44 -8.34 -14.56
N ILE A 531 -19.50 -7.46 -13.55
CA ILE A 531 -20.74 -7.07 -12.87
C ILE A 531 -21.21 -5.64 -13.20
N ALA A 532 -20.33 -4.85 -13.80
CA ALA A 532 -20.65 -3.56 -14.40
C ALA A 532 -19.63 -3.26 -15.51
N LEU A 533 -20.13 -2.82 -16.67
CA LEU A 533 -19.33 -2.47 -17.85
C LEU A 533 -19.63 -1.04 -18.29
N SER A 534 -18.61 -0.33 -18.77
CA SER A 534 -18.77 0.98 -19.42
C SER A 534 -19.37 0.89 -20.82
N ASP A 535 -19.75 2.05 -21.37
CA ASP A 535 -20.10 2.24 -22.78
C ASP A 535 -21.31 1.42 -23.25
N GLY A 536 -22.17 1.02 -22.31
CA GLY A 536 -23.35 0.19 -22.59
C GLY A 536 -23.01 -1.24 -23.07
N ARG A 537 -21.75 -1.68 -22.90
CA ARG A 537 -21.33 -3.04 -23.22
C ARG A 537 -22.10 -4.07 -22.39
N GLN A 538 -22.25 -5.27 -22.94
CA GLN A 538 -23.11 -6.30 -22.37
C GLN A 538 -22.30 -7.49 -21.84
N VAL A 539 -22.78 -8.04 -20.73
CA VAL A 539 -22.31 -9.27 -20.12
C VAL A 539 -23.01 -10.45 -20.78
N ASN A 540 -22.26 -11.48 -21.18
CA ASN A 540 -22.77 -12.70 -21.78
C ASN A 540 -23.31 -13.68 -20.73
N ALA A 541 -23.82 -14.83 -21.18
CA ALA A 541 -24.35 -15.87 -20.30
C ALA A 541 -23.32 -16.48 -19.33
N ASP A 542 -22.02 -16.39 -19.66
CA ASP A 542 -20.94 -16.87 -18.79
C ASP A 542 -20.56 -15.86 -17.70
N GLY A 543 -21.18 -14.67 -17.72
CA GLY A 543 -20.88 -13.58 -16.80
C GLY A 543 -19.68 -12.74 -17.25
N ARG A 544 -19.34 -12.75 -18.55
CA ARG A 544 -18.15 -12.06 -19.11
C ARG A 544 -18.52 -10.98 -20.12
N ALA A 545 -17.70 -9.94 -20.24
CA ALA A 545 -17.84 -8.94 -21.28
C ALA A 545 -17.74 -9.59 -22.68
N THR A 546 -18.63 -9.17 -23.58
CA THR A 546 -18.64 -9.65 -24.97
C THR A 546 -17.55 -9.02 -25.83
N GLU A 547 -17.03 -7.87 -25.43
CA GLU A 547 -16.02 -7.10 -26.15
C GLU A 547 -15.12 -6.27 -25.21
N PRO A 548 -13.86 -5.98 -25.61
CA PRO A 548 -12.98 -5.08 -24.86
C PRO A 548 -13.49 -3.63 -24.92
N VAL A 549 -13.05 -2.79 -23.98
CA VAL A 549 -13.47 -1.37 -23.89
C VAL A 549 -12.96 -0.49 -25.04
N GLY A 550 -11.90 -0.93 -25.72
CA GLY A 550 -11.16 -0.13 -26.69
C GLY A 550 -9.88 0.46 -26.10
N ASN A 551 -9.22 1.34 -26.86
CA ASN A 551 -7.97 1.98 -26.46
C ASN A 551 -7.87 3.37 -27.12
N THR A 552 -7.72 4.41 -26.31
CA THR A 552 -7.58 5.82 -26.74
C THR A 552 -6.14 6.33 -26.65
N VAL A 553 -5.17 5.46 -26.35
CA VAL A 553 -3.76 5.84 -26.23
C VAL A 553 -3.22 6.27 -27.60
N ASP A 554 -2.75 7.52 -27.65
CA ASP A 554 -1.90 8.04 -28.70
C ASP A 554 -0.44 7.80 -28.30
N ILE A 555 0.16 6.77 -28.90
CA ILE A 555 1.54 6.33 -28.63
C ILE A 555 2.55 7.39 -29.04
N GLU A 556 2.31 8.11 -30.15
CA GLU A 556 3.25 9.10 -30.67
C GLU A 556 3.34 10.31 -29.74
N ASN A 557 2.23 10.69 -29.12
CA ASN A 557 2.17 11.80 -28.19
C ASN A 557 2.27 11.39 -26.71
N ALA A 558 2.25 10.09 -26.42
CA ALA A 558 2.17 9.53 -25.07
C ALA A 558 1.01 10.15 -24.27
N THR A 559 -0.15 10.26 -24.92
CA THR A 559 -1.38 10.83 -24.34
C THR A 559 -2.54 9.84 -24.48
N PHE A 560 -3.64 10.10 -23.80
CA PHE A 560 -4.91 9.41 -23.99
C PHE A 560 -6.05 10.38 -23.76
N ASP A 561 -7.27 9.99 -24.12
CA ASP A 561 -8.48 10.73 -23.77
C ASP A 561 -9.54 9.83 -23.13
N ASN A 562 -10.50 10.47 -22.47
CA ASN A 562 -11.59 9.84 -21.75
C ASN A 562 -12.88 9.79 -22.60
N SER A 563 -12.77 9.60 -23.91
CA SER A 563 -13.93 9.46 -24.81
C SER A 563 -14.65 8.11 -24.72
N ILE A 564 -14.00 7.11 -24.09
CA ILE A 564 -14.57 5.80 -23.72
C ILE A 564 -14.52 5.63 -22.20
N GLY A 565 -15.19 4.59 -21.69
CA GLY A 565 -15.23 4.32 -20.26
C GLY A 565 -16.24 5.22 -19.52
N GLU A 566 -16.50 4.91 -18.25
CA GLU A 566 -17.40 5.71 -17.41
C GLU A 566 -16.64 6.30 -16.20
N PRO A 567 -16.95 7.54 -15.77
CA PRO A 567 -16.31 8.11 -14.58
C PRO A 567 -16.78 7.45 -13.27
N PHE A 568 -17.96 6.83 -13.29
CA PHE A 568 -18.56 6.18 -12.14
C PHE A 568 -19.27 4.90 -12.58
N LEU A 569 -18.97 3.79 -11.91
CA LEU A 569 -19.66 2.52 -12.07
C LEU A 569 -20.21 2.06 -10.72
N GLN A 570 -21.37 1.41 -10.75
CA GLN A 570 -21.96 0.78 -9.58
C GLN A 570 -22.63 -0.53 -9.97
N ALA A 571 -22.70 -1.46 -9.04
CA ALA A 571 -23.30 -2.76 -9.26
C ALA A 571 -24.03 -3.26 -8.02
N PHE A 572 -25.22 -3.82 -8.25
CA PHE A 572 -25.87 -4.75 -7.33
C PHE A 572 -25.65 -6.13 -7.92
N TRP A 573 -25.06 -7.03 -7.16
CA TRP A 573 -24.75 -8.38 -7.63
C TRP A 573 -25.16 -9.40 -6.59
N GLN A 574 -25.81 -10.47 -7.02
CA GLN A 574 -26.14 -11.63 -6.21
C GLN A 574 -25.41 -12.83 -6.79
N ASP A 575 -24.78 -13.64 -5.93
CA ASP A 575 -24.05 -14.82 -6.40
C ASP A 575 -25.00 -15.83 -7.06
N PRO A 576 -24.90 -16.05 -8.39
CA PRO A 576 -25.83 -16.90 -9.12
C PRO A 576 -25.61 -18.39 -8.87
N GLU A 577 -24.46 -18.76 -8.31
CA GLU A 577 -24.03 -20.14 -8.05
C GLU A 577 -23.69 -20.31 -6.57
N PHE A 578 -24.43 -19.63 -5.70
CA PHE A 578 -24.24 -19.73 -4.26
C PHE A 578 -24.65 -21.10 -3.73
N ASP A 579 -23.77 -21.68 -2.92
CA ASP A 579 -24.03 -22.87 -2.14
C ASP A 579 -23.70 -22.54 -0.68
N GLU A 580 -24.72 -22.55 0.18
CA GLU A 580 -24.59 -22.17 1.58
C GLU A 580 -23.64 -23.09 2.38
N SER A 581 -23.35 -24.29 1.86
CA SER A 581 -22.46 -25.25 2.49
C SER A 581 -20.97 -25.04 2.15
N GLN A 582 -20.66 -24.16 1.20
CA GLN A 582 -19.29 -23.94 0.72
C GLN A 582 -18.64 -22.77 1.44
N HIS A 583 -17.39 -22.95 1.87
CA HIS A 583 -16.53 -21.81 2.22
C HIS A 583 -16.18 -21.03 0.95
N ALA A 584 -16.33 -19.71 0.99
CA ALA A 584 -16.06 -18.85 -0.16
C ALA A 584 -15.45 -17.50 0.26
N PHE A 585 -14.78 -16.85 -0.69
CA PHE A 585 -14.43 -15.44 -0.60
C PHE A 585 -14.84 -14.71 -1.88
N TYR A 586 -15.02 -13.39 -1.75
CA TYR A 586 -15.39 -12.49 -2.82
C TYR A 586 -14.54 -11.22 -2.71
N TYR A 587 -13.89 -10.80 -3.78
CA TYR A 587 -13.35 -9.45 -3.87
C TYR A 587 -13.65 -8.82 -5.21
N VAL A 588 -13.58 -7.49 -5.24
CA VAL A 588 -13.81 -6.70 -6.44
C VAL A 588 -12.48 -6.31 -7.06
N ARG A 589 -12.39 -6.47 -8.38
CA ARG A 589 -11.37 -5.86 -9.23
C ARG A 589 -12.01 -4.76 -10.07
N VAL A 590 -11.51 -3.53 -9.96
CA VAL A 590 -11.93 -2.40 -10.82
C VAL A 590 -10.83 -2.15 -11.83
N ILE A 591 -11.18 -1.95 -13.10
CA ILE A 591 -10.22 -1.77 -14.20
C ILE A 591 -10.50 -0.44 -14.89
N GLU A 592 -9.47 0.35 -15.12
CA GLU A 592 -9.51 1.58 -15.92
C GLU A 592 -9.32 1.29 -17.42
N ILE A 593 -9.70 2.24 -18.26
CA ILE A 593 -9.35 2.21 -19.69
C ILE A 593 -7.82 2.33 -19.87
N PRO A 594 -7.26 1.89 -21.01
CA PRO A 594 -5.81 1.95 -21.22
C PRO A 594 -5.24 3.39 -21.16
N THR A 595 -4.09 3.53 -20.51
CA THR A 595 -3.27 4.75 -20.46
C THR A 595 -1.86 4.47 -21.00
N PRO A 596 -1.07 5.48 -21.42
CA PRO A 596 0.32 5.27 -21.81
C PRO A 596 1.13 4.77 -20.62
N ARG A 597 1.92 3.71 -20.83
CA ARG A 597 2.89 3.23 -19.83
C ARG A 597 4.06 4.22 -19.71
N TRP A 598 4.74 4.25 -18.58
CA TRP A 598 5.85 5.14 -18.26
C TRP A 598 6.99 5.00 -19.25
N THR A 599 7.20 3.78 -19.79
CA THR A 599 8.17 3.54 -20.86
C THR A 599 7.81 4.27 -22.15
N THR A 600 6.52 4.42 -22.46
CA THR A 600 6.02 5.21 -23.61
C THR A 600 6.17 6.70 -23.35
N ILE A 601 5.85 7.15 -22.14
CA ILE A 601 5.99 8.54 -21.72
C ILE A 601 7.46 8.96 -21.75
N ASP A 602 8.37 8.18 -21.16
CA ASP A 602 9.80 8.47 -21.13
C ASP A 602 10.44 8.47 -22.52
N ALA A 603 10.07 7.53 -23.38
CA ALA A 603 10.54 7.51 -24.77
C ALA A 603 10.21 8.82 -25.50
N LYS A 604 8.99 9.34 -25.29
CA LYS A 604 8.56 10.64 -25.82
C LYS A 604 9.32 11.80 -25.19
N ILE A 605 9.46 11.84 -23.87
CA ILE A 605 10.11 12.93 -23.13
C ILE A 605 11.60 13.04 -23.49
N PHE A 606 12.31 11.91 -23.54
CA PHE A 606 13.75 11.89 -23.75
C PHE A 606 14.17 11.73 -25.21
N GLY A 607 13.23 11.46 -26.12
CA GLY A 607 13.54 11.24 -27.54
C GLY A 607 14.38 9.98 -27.76
N VAL A 608 14.07 8.92 -27.02
CA VAL A 608 14.77 7.61 -27.07
C VAL A 608 13.80 6.52 -27.50
N ASP A 609 14.33 5.40 -28.00
CA ASP A 609 13.50 4.25 -28.38
C ASP A 609 13.01 3.49 -27.15
N ARG A 610 11.77 2.98 -27.22
CA ARG A 610 11.29 2.03 -26.22
C ARG A 610 12.01 0.68 -26.36
N PRO A 611 12.25 -0.04 -25.25
CA PRO A 611 12.72 -1.41 -25.33
C PRO A 611 11.72 -2.31 -26.09
N GLU A 612 12.25 -3.27 -26.84
CA GLU A 612 11.46 -4.22 -27.63
C GLU A 612 10.57 -5.09 -26.75
N GLY A 613 9.34 -5.35 -27.19
CA GLY A 613 8.40 -6.23 -26.49
C GLY A 613 7.80 -5.66 -25.20
N VAL A 614 8.01 -4.37 -24.91
CA VAL A 614 7.36 -3.68 -23.79
C VAL A 614 6.00 -3.11 -24.23
N PRO A 615 4.91 -3.37 -23.49
CA PRO A 615 3.60 -2.80 -23.78
C PRO A 615 3.62 -1.28 -23.88
N GLU A 616 2.83 -0.74 -24.80
CA GLU A 616 2.75 0.71 -25.07
C GLU A 616 1.81 1.40 -24.07
N SER A 617 0.84 0.65 -23.60
CA SER A 617 -0.21 1.07 -22.68
C SER A 617 -0.34 0.10 -21.52
N ILE A 618 -0.94 0.58 -20.44
CA ILE A 618 -1.26 -0.18 -19.23
C ILE A 618 -2.73 0.05 -18.87
N GLN A 619 -3.36 -0.92 -18.19
CA GLN A 619 -4.70 -0.76 -17.61
C GLN A 619 -4.60 -0.88 -16.10
N GLU A 620 -4.58 0.28 -15.46
CA GLU A 620 -4.57 0.43 -14.01
C GLU A 620 -5.84 -0.16 -13.39
N ARG A 621 -5.72 -0.59 -12.14
CA ARG A 621 -6.74 -1.37 -11.46
C ARG A 621 -6.67 -1.25 -9.95
N ALA A 622 -7.75 -1.66 -9.31
CA ALA A 622 -7.86 -1.76 -7.87
C ALA A 622 -8.31 -3.16 -7.44
N TYR A 623 -7.84 -3.63 -6.28
CA TYR A 623 -8.19 -4.93 -5.70
C TYR A 623 -8.67 -4.74 -4.27
N THR A 624 -9.95 -5.05 -3.99
CA THR A 624 -10.48 -4.89 -2.63
C THR A 624 -10.07 -6.02 -1.71
N SER A 625 -9.95 -5.75 -0.41
CA SER A 625 -9.87 -6.83 0.57
C SER A 625 -11.06 -7.80 0.44
N PRO A 626 -10.85 -9.13 0.52
CA PRO A 626 -11.93 -10.08 0.35
C PRO A 626 -12.97 -10.00 1.47
N ILE A 627 -14.23 -10.18 1.08
CA ILE A 627 -15.32 -10.53 1.99
C ILE A 627 -15.43 -12.04 2.01
N TRP A 628 -15.45 -12.62 3.21
CA TRP A 628 -15.46 -14.06 3.39
C TRP A 628 -16.86 -14.54 3.73
N TYR A 629 -17.22 -15.73 3.27
CA TYR A 629 -18.42 -16.45 3.69
C TYR A 629 -18.02 -17.75 4.38
N THR A 630 -18.56 -17.96 5.57
CA THR A 630 -18.39 -19.19 6.33
C THR A 630 -19.77 -19.84 6.53
N PRO A 631 -19.96 -21.10 6.11
CA PRO A 631 -21.19 -21.86 6.35
C PRO A 631 -21.59 -21.87 7.82
N GLY A 632 -22.90 -21.89 8.10
CA GLY A 632 -23.41 -22.07 9.45
C GLY A 632 -23.17 -23.50 9.97
N GLU A 633 -22.87 -23.63 11.26
CA GLU A 633 -22.86 -24.94 11.96
C GLU A 633 -24.26 -25.54 12.12
#